data_AF-A0AAD0M4G6-F1
#
_entry.id   AF-A0AAD0M4G6-F1
#
_cell.length_a   1.000
_cell.length_b   1.000
_cell.length_c   1.000
_cell.angle_alpha   90.00
_cell.angle_beta   90.00
_cell.angle_gamma   90.00
#
_symmetry.space_group_name_H-M   'P 1'
#
loop_
_entity.id
_entity.type
_entity.pdbx_description
1 polymer ?
#
loop_
_entity_poly.entity_id
_entity_poly.type
_entity_poly.pdbx_seq_one_letter_code
_entity_poly.pdbx_strand_id
1 'polypeptide(L)'
;MTTEPSTSDLALSRALFLKNLLKLGRQAQTFNADIILDVFKGVRMDESGKSSAFLAFEELSNLSQDMVLEAKRLFGSAPNMVSHFEKVSMFVTHGTALFSAISAFALQLESPAYTEVSHWLVPWFKDDHTEQVGRLSGGERFDLYDVAHMAIRLKQVFGQAMNNRTPEMFADEQFRGIRVQNRLFALTMHNQLLKIIEESRASEERSSYWVSKIKEVETNDPGGWPILRAELASKLLTYDLQGLAGLRLQTLGYNSPKGAECTNRVEGLVRNAVLGIQDTDIQTQSTVISGNKLYRQDVLVDDLIETLDDFKRHYNDNDKGDSFYGGEQTTKLLSEIFQKFELTTDELSNIGLRSAASLNRGQVRELLQKPLLDRLKVMMDVFVDQFVMNHSELNFHVLCAVVKNLPENIASKLASYSDETRASIYKITGSAKYLTGIKNSAVIDDLMARDLGI
;
A
#
# COMPACT_ATOMS: atom_id res chain seq x y z
N MET A 1 -6.53 -46.65 20.06
CA MET A 1 -7.53 -47.40 19.28
C MET A 1 -8.87 -46.72 19.44
N THR A 2 -9.18 -45.73 18.61
CA THR A 2 -10.52 -45.15 18.50
C THR A 2 -11.33 -46.05 17.58
N THR A 3 -12.27 -46.79 18.14
CA THR A 3 -13.25 -47.59 17.39
C THR A 3 -14.04 -46.66 16.48
N GLU A 4 -13.99 -46.89 15.16
CA GLU A 4 -14.85 -46.18 14.22
C GLU A 4 -16.32 -46.38 14.62
N PRO A 5 -17.13 -45.30 14.66
CA PRO A 5 -18.53 -45.41 15.01
C PRO A 5 -19.26 -46.32 14.01
N SER A 6 -20.20 -47.13 14.51
CA SER A 6 -21.03 -47.97 13.64
C SER A 6 -21.77 -47.09 12.63
N THR A 7 -22.08 -47.61 11.45
CA THR A 7 -22.83 -46.88 10.40
C THR A 7 -24.18 -46.36 10.89
N SER A 8 -24.79 -47.05 11.87
CA SER A 8 -26.00 -46.65 12.60
C SER A 8 -25.78 -45.38 13.44
N ASP A 9 -24.70 -45.32 14.22
CA ASP A 9 -24.43 -44.21 15.14
C ASP A 9 -24.04 -42.93 14.39
N LEU A 10 -23.35 -43.07 13.26
CA LEU A 10 -23.01 -41.94 12.39
C LEU A 10 -24.25 -41.34 11.73
N ALA A 11 -25.21 -42.18 11.31
CA ALA A 11 -26.47 -41.73 10.73
C ALA A 11 -27.33 -40.96 11.76
N LEU A 12 -27.42 -41.47 12.99
CA LEU A 12 -28.11 -40.78 14.08
C LEU A 12 -27.45 -39.44 14.41
N SER A 13 -26.11 -39.40 14.49
CA SER A 13 -25.35 -38.18 14.76
C SER A 13 -25.58 -37.11 13.67
N ARG A 14 -25.60 -37.50 12.39
CA ARG A 14 -25.90 -36.60 11.28
C ARG A 14 -27.34 -36.08 11.32
N ALA A 15 -28.31 -36.91 11.71
CA ALA A 15 -29.70 -36.48 11.87
C ALA A 15 -29.86 -35.46 13.03
N LEU A 16 -29.17 -35.68 14.15
CA LEU A 16 -29.13 -34.74 15.28
C LEU A 16 -28.48 -33.42 14.87
N PHE A 17 -27.36 -33.48 14.14
CA PHE A 17 -26.71 -32.31 13.57
C PHE A 17 -27.67 -31.48 12.72
N LEU A 18 -28.43 -32.10 11.79
CA LEU A 18 -29.40 -31.39 10.95
C LEU A 18 -30.51 -30.70 11.77
N LYS A 19 -30.96 -31.34 12.85
CA LYS A 19 -31.96 -30.74 13.76
C LYS A 19 -31.38 -29.50 14.46
N ASN A 20 -30.14 -29.57 14.95
CA ASN A 20 -29.49 -28.45 15.61
C ASN A 20 -29.14 -27.33 14.63
N LEU A 21 -28.76 -27.68 13.39
CA LEU A 21 -28.55 -26.77 12.28
C LEU A 21 -29.80 -25.94 11.99
N LEU A 22 -30.98 -26.56 11.93
CA LEU A 22 -32.25 -25.84 11.74
C LEU A 22 -32.51 -24.82 12.85
N LYS A 23 -32.30 -25.22 14.11
CA LYS A 23 -32.54 -24.36 15.27
C LYS A 23 -31.58 -23.17 15.26
N LEU A 24 -30.28 -23.44 15.19
CA LEU A 24 -29.24 -22.42 15.27
C LEU A 24 -29.25 -21.49 14.05
N GLY A 25 -29.45 -22.05 12.85
CA GLY A 25 -29.50 -21.25 11.62
C GLY A 25 -30.67 -20.27 11.60
N ARG A 26 -31.84 -20.66 12.16
CA ARG A 26 -32.97 -19.74 12.31
C ARG A 26 -32.67 -18.65 13.34
N GLN A 27 -32.06 -19.01 14.47
CA GLN A 27 -31.63 -18.03 15.47
C GLN A 27 -30.66 -17.00 14.86
N ALA A 28 -29.69 -17.47 14.07
CA ALA A 28 -28.74 -16.63 13.35
C ALA A 28 -29.41 -15.71 12.33
N GLN A 29 -30.34 -16.23 11.53
CA GLN A 29 -31.08 -15.42 10.55
C GLN A 29 -31.95 -14.36 11.22
N THR A 30 -32.69 -14.71 12.28
CA THR A 30 -33.50 -13.76 13.06
C THR A 30 -32.61 -12.67 13.66
N PHE A 31 -31.51 -13.05 14.31
CA PHE A 31 -30.60 -12.09 14.93
C PHE A 31 -29.98 -11.12 13.91
N ASN A 32 -29.56 -11.63 12.74
CA ASN A 32 -29.05 -10.77 11.66
C ASN A 32 -30.14 -9.83 11.10
N ALA A 33 -31.38 -10.29 10.97
CA ALA A 33 -32.50 -9.44 10.55
C ALA A 33 -32.79 -8.33 11.57
N ASP A 34 -32.74 -8.63 12.86
CA ASP A 34 -32.93 -7.65 13.94
C ASP A 34 -31.83 -6.59 13.92
N ILE A 35 -30.56 -7.00 13.78
CA ILE A 35 -29.43 -6.06 13.61
C ILE A 35 -29.62 -5.16 12.39
N ILE A 36 -30.04 -5.72 11.25
CA ILE A 36 -30.30 -4.96 10.02
C ILE A 36 -31.36 -3.89 10.29
N LEU A 37 -32.46 -4.24 10.96
CA LEU A 37 -33.51 -3.29 11.30
C LEU A 37 -32.98 -2.15 12.18
N ASP A 38 -32.11 -2.44 13.15
CA ASP A 38 -31.53 -1.43 14.04
C ASP A 38 -30.61 -0.45 13.28
N VAL A 39 -29.77 -0.95 12.37
CA VAL A 39 -28.88 -0.11 11.54
C VAL A 39 -29.69 0.75 10.56
N PHE A 40 -30.66 0.17 9.84
CA PHE A 40 -31.38 0.88 8.78
C PHE A 40 -32.46 1.84 9.30
N LYS A 41 -33.09 1.54 10.43
CA LYS A 41 -34.13 2.43 11.00
C LYS A 41 -33.55 3.52 11.90
N GLY A 42 -32.24 3.56 12.12
CA GLY A 42 -31.60 4.52 13.01
C GLY A 42 -32.09 4.44 14.45
N VAL A 43 -32.65 3.28 14.85
CA VAL A 43 -33.13 3.05 16.22
C VAL A 43 -31.88 2.96 17.08
N ARG A 44 -31.59 4.02 17.84
CA ARG A 44 -30.49 4.00 18.79
C ARG A 44 -30.87 3.07 19.95
N MET A 45 -30.40 1.82 19.91
CA MET A 45 -30.31 1.02 21.12
C MET A 45 -29.56 1.82 22.18
N ASP A 46 -30.11 1.87 23.39
CA ASP A 46 -29.40 2.38 24.56
C ASP A 46 -28.21 1.46 24.91
N GLU A 47 -27.31 1.93 25.76
CA GLU A 47 -26.07 1.21 26.07
C GLU A 47 -26.32 -0.16 26.74
N SER A 48 -27.40 -0.28 27.52
CA SER A 48 -27.84 -1.53 28.14
C SER A 48 -28.37 -2.53 27.11
N GLY A 49 -29.18 -2.08 26.15
CA GLY A 49 -29.65 -2.89 25.02
C GLY A 49 -28.49 -3.40 24.16
N LYS A 50 -27.51 -2.54 23.86
CA LYS A 50 -26.30 -2.93 23.12
C LYS A 50 -25.48 -3.99 23.85
N SER A 51 -25.31 -3.87 25.16
CA SER A 51 -24.56 -4.87 25.95
C SER A 51 -25.25 -6.23 25.94
N SER A 52 -26.57 -6.27 26.13
CA SER A 52 -27.35 -7.52 26.10
C SER A 52 -27.30 -8.19 24.72
N ALA A 53 -27.49 -7.40 23.65
CA ALA A 53 -27.41 -7.87 22.28
C ALA A 53 -26.01 -8.38 21.92
N PHE A 54 -24.96 -7.75 22.45
CA PHE A 54 -23.58 -8.20 22.26
C PHE A 54 -23.30 -9.55 22.93
N LEU A 55 -23.82 -9.79 24.14
CA LEU A 55 -23.69 -11.09 24.81
C LEU A 55 -24.42 -12.20 24.03
N ALA A 56 -25.62 -11.90 23.52
CA ALA A 56 -26.35 -12.84 22.66
C ALA A 56 -25.60 -13.13 21.35
N PHE A 57 -24.96 -12.11 20.76
CA PHE A 57 -24.10 -12.27 19.60
C PHE A 57 -22.88 -13.15 19.88
N GLU A 58 -22.23 -12.95 21.02
CA GLU A 58 -21.10 -13.76 21.46
C GLU A 58 -21.48 -15.23 21.63
N GLU A 59 -22.57 -15.51 22.34
CA GLU A 59 -23.08 -16.87 22.53
C GLU A 59 -23.40 -17.53 21.17
N LEU A 60 -24.07 -16.79 20.28
CA LEU A 60 -24.42 -17.27 18.95
C LEU A 60 -23.19 -17.54 18.08
N SER A 61 -22.15 -16.71 18.17
CA SER A 61 -20.89 -16.90 17.44
C SER A 61 -20.17 -18.16 17.94
N ASN A 62 -20.08 -18.36 19.25
CA ASN A 62 -19.45 -19.54 19.85
C ASN A 62 -20.21 -20.83 19.47
N LEU A 63 -21.53 -20.86 19.60
CA LEU A 63 -22.36 -21.99 19.16
C LEU A 63 -22.21 -22.27 17.67
N SER A 64 -22.01 -21.22 16.86
CA SER A 64 -21.81 -21.35 15.43
C SER A 64 -20.45 -21.98 15.10
N GLN A 65 -19.40 -21.62 15.84
CA GLN A 65 -18.09 -22.26 15.70
C GLN A 65 -18.13 -23.73 16.10
N ASP A 66 -18.79 -24.07 17.21
CA ASP A 66 -18.99 -25.46 17.63
C ASP A 66 -19.73 -26.27 16.56
N MET A 67 -20.77 -25.69 15.95
CA MET A 67 -21.50 -26.32 14.85
C MET A 67 -20.62 -26.58 13.63
N VAL A 68 -19.71 -25.65 13.30
CA VAL A 68 -18.76 -25.81 12.19
C VAL A 68 -17.76 -26.93 12.49
N LEU A 69 -17.24 -27.01 13.72
CA LEU A 69 -16.35 -28.09 14.14
C LEU A 69 -17.08 -29.45 14.16
N GLU A 70 -18.33 -29.48 14.60
CA GLU A 70 -19.15 -30.68 14.55
C GLU A 70 -19.39 -31.13 13.10
N ALA A 71 -19.66 -30.18 12.19
CA ALA A 71 -19.78 -30.45 10.76
C ALA A 71 -18.48 -31.06 10.20
N LYS A 72 -17.33 -30.47 10.53
CA LYS A 72 -16.01 -31.02 10.17
C LYS A 72 -15.86 -32.46 10.64
N ARG A 73 -16.18 -32.75 11.91
CA ARG A 73 -16.09 -34.10 12.50
C ARG A 73 -16.99 -35.12 11.81
N LEU A 74 -18.24 -34.74 11.49
CA LEU A 74 -19.26 -35.66 10.97
C LEU A 74 -19.15 -35.93 9.46
N PHE A 75 -18.65 -34.95 8.70
CA PHE A 75 -18.62 -35.02 7.23
C PHE A 75 -17.21 -35.10 6.66
N GLY A 76 -16.19 -34.70 7.43
CA GLY A 76 -14.78 -34.68 7.03
C GLY A 76 -14.42 -33.56 6.04
N SER A 77 -15.32 -33.23 5.11
CA SER A 77 -15.13 -32.19 4.10
C SER A 77 -16.42 -31.46 3.75
N ALA A 78 -16.28 -30.22 3.26
CA ALA A 78 -17.41 -29.42 2.78
C ALA A 78 -18.20 -30.12 1.65
N PRO A 79 -17.57 -30.72 0.61
CA PRO A 79 -18.31 -31.43 -0.44
C PRO A 79 -19.13 -32.62 0.07
N ASN A 80 -18.61 -33.35 1.06
CA ASN A 80 -19.33 -34.48 1.66
C ASN A 80 -20.60 -34.03 2.40
N MET A 81 -20.53 -32.88 3.06
CA MET A 81 -21.67 -32.28 3.75
C MET A 81 -22.73 -31.80 2.75
N VAL A 82 -22.31 -31.11 1.68
CA VAL A 82 -23.22 -30.68 0.61
C VAL A 82 -23.91 -31.89 -0.04
N SER A 83 -23.15 -32.93 -0.39
CA SER A 83 -23.73 -34.17 -0.94
C SER A 83 -24.71 -34.84 0.03
N HIS A 84 -24.45 -34.74 1.34
CA HIS A 84 -25.39 -35.24 2.35
C HIS A 84 -26.68 -34.41 2.37
N PHE A 85 -26.60 -33.08 2.31
CA PHE A 85 -27.78 -32.20 2.22
C PHE A 85 -28.61 -32.48 0.96
N GLU A 86 -27.97 -32.73 -0.18
CA GLU A 86 -28.65 -33.09 -1.44
C GLU A 86 -29.43 -34.40 -1.33
N LYS A 87 -28.88 -35.40 -0.61
CA LYS A 87 -29.55 -36.69 -0.38
C LYS A 87 -30.74 -36.59 0.56
N VAL A 88 -30.72 -35.63 1.48
CA VAL A 88 -31.83 -35.35 2.39
C VAL A 88 -32.70 -34.26 1.77
N SER A 89 -33.56 -34.65 0.81
CA SER A 89 -34.33 -33.77 -0.10
C SER A 89 -35.02 -32.53 0.50
N MET A 90 -35.32 -32.51 1.80
CA MET A 90 -35.87 -31.34 2.50
C MET A 90 -34.84 -30.23 2.81
N PHE A 91 -33.55 -30.48 2.62
CA PHE A 91 -32.47 -29.60 3.11
C PHE A 91 -31.61 -28.94 2.02
N VAL A 92 -31.84 -29.21 0.74
CA VAL A 92 -30.94 -28.75 -0.33
C VAL A 92 -30.82 -27.22 -0.36
N THR A 93 -31.94 -26.49 -0.34
CA THR A 93 -31.94 -25.02 -0.37
C THR A 93 -31.91 -24.41 1.03
N HIS A 94 -32.59 -25.03 2.00
CA HIS A 94 -32.71 -24.47 3.35
C HIS A 94 -31.49 -24.78 4.22
N GLY A 95 -30.94 -25.99 4.14
CA GLY A 95 -29.77 -26.41 4.94
C GLY A 95 -28.51 -25.65 4.56
N THR A 96 -28.31 -25.40 3.26
CA THR A 96 -27.18 -24.58 2.76
C THR A 96 -27.31 -23.13 3.21
N ALA A 97 -28.48 -22.51 3.09
CA ALA A 97 -28.72 -21.14 3.56
C ALA A 97 -28.58 -20.99 5.08
N LEU A 98 -29.04 -21.98 5.86
CA LEU A 98 -28.92 -21.97 7.32
C LEU A 98 -27.48 -22.19 7.78
N PHE A 99 -26.75 -23.11 7.13
CA PHE A 99 -25.34 -23.32 7.42
C PHE A 99 -24.48 -22.11 7.03
N SER A 100 -24.88 -21.42 5.96
CA SER A 100 -24.28 -20.16 5.54
C SER A 100 -24.44 -19.09 6.61
N ALA A 101 -25.65 -18.89 7.15
CA ALA A 101 -25.87 -17.97 8.26
C ALA A 101 -24.96 -18.31 9.45
N ILE A 102 -24.91 -19.58 9.87
CA ILE A 102 -24.03 -20.06 10.95
C ILE A 102 -22.56 -19.76 10.65
N SER A 103 -22.09 -20.08 9.44
CA SER A 103 -20.73 -19.82 9.00
C SER A 103 -20.41 -18.32 9.05
N ALA A 104 -21.39 -17.46 8.74
CA ALA A 104 -21.24 -16.01 8.85
C ALA A 104 -20.89 -15.60 10.27
N PHE A 105 -21.67 -16.06 11.27
CA PHE A 105 -21.46 -15.77 12.69
C PHE A 105 -20.19 -16.39 13.24
N ALA A 106 -19.86 -17.61 12.81
CA ALA A 106 -18.67 -18.33 13.27
C ALA A 106 -17.36 -17.58 12.96
N LEU A 107 -17.37 -16.75 11.91
CA LEU A 107 -16.20 -16.02 11.43
C LEU A 107 -16.03 -14.61 12.03
N GLN A 108 -16.94 -14.14 12.87
CA GLN A 108 -16.94 -12.74 13.32
C GLN A 108 -16.13 -12.46 14.57
N LEU A 109 -15.96 -13.46 15.45
CA LEU A 109 -15.33 -13.30 16.75
C LEU A 109 -14.14 -14.23 16.93
N GLU A 110 -13.13 -13.69 17.59
CA GLU A 110 -11.93 -14.39 18.03
C GLU A 110 -12.28 -15.52 19.01
N SER A 111 -11.66 -16.68 18.84
CA SER A 111 -11.80 -17.82 19.75
C SER A 111 -10.69 -18.86 19.56
N PRO A 112 -10.48 -19.78 20.53
CA PRO A 112 -9.55 -20.90 20.36
C PRO A 112 -9.88 -21.82 19.17
N ALA A 113 -11.14 -21.88 18.75
CA ALA A 113 -11.61 -22.69 17.63
C ALA A 113 -11.42 -21.98 16.27
N TYR A 114 -11.20 -20.67 16.27
CA TYR A 114 -11.27 -19.83 15.07
C TYR A 114 -10.32 -20.28 13.97
N THR A 115 -9.08 -20.66 14.31
CA THR A 115 -8.09 -21.12 13.34
C THR A 115 -8.60 -22.33 12.56
N GLU A 116 -9.18 -23.32 13.26
CA GLU A 116 -9.71 -24.52 12.63
C GLU A 116 -10.97 -24.25 11.83
N VAL A 117 -11.88 -23.43 12.37
CA VAL A 117 -13.13 -23.00 11.72
C VAL A 117 -12.83 -22.26 10.42
N SER A 118 -11.94 -21.27 10.45
CA SER A 118 -11.61 -20.44 9.28
C SER A 118 -11.02 -21.28 8.15
N HIS A 119 -10.09 -22.20 8.43
CA HIS A 119 -9.53 -23.11 7.42
C HIS A 119 -10.59 -24.04 6.83
N TRP A 120 -11.46 -24.62 7.67
CA TRP A 120 -12.47 -25.55 7.18
C TRP A 120 -13.55 -24.86 6.33
N LEU A 121 -13.81 -23.56 6.57
CA LEU A 121 -14.74 -22.77 5.80
C LEU A 121 -14.15 -22.21 4.50
N VAL A 122 -12.83 -22.20 4.28
CA VAL A 122 -12.24 -21.72 3.01
C VAL A 122 -12.88 -22.36 1.78
N PRO A 123 -13.04 -23.71 1.69
CA PRO A 123 -13.67 -24.34 0.52
C PRO A 123 -15.18 -24.08 0.40
N TRP A 124 -15.84 -23.61 1.46
CA TRP A 124 -17.26 -23.24 1.43
C TRP A 124 -17.49 -21.94 0.67
N PHE A 125 -16.47 -21.09 0.56
CA PHE A 125 -16.53 -19.83 -0.15
C PHE A 125 -15.88 -19.97 -1.54
N LYS A 126 -16.63 -19.66 -2.60
CA LYS A 126 -16.11 -19.75 -3.97
C LYS A 126 -15.00 -18.72 -4.22
N ASP A 127 -14.10 -19.04 -5.13
CA ASP A 127 -13.24 -18.03 -5.76
C ASP A 127 -14.12 -17.12 -6.62
N ASP A 128 -14.00 -15.80 -6.41
CA ASP A 128 -14.65 -14.73 -7.21
C ASP A 128 -14.35 -14.82 -8.72
N HIS A 129 -13.47 -15.74 -9.16
CA HIS A 129 -12.98 -15.82 -10.54
C HIS A 129 -12.98 -17.20 -11.22
N THR A 130 -13.56 -18.26 -10.63
CA THR A 130 -13.70 -19.55 -11.35
C THR A 130 -15.13 -19.80 -11.82
N GLU A 131 -15.40 -19.44 -13.08
CA GLU A 131 -16.60 -19.83 -13.83
C GLU A 131 -16.73 -21.35 -14.06
N GLN A 132 -15.73 -22.17 -13.69
CA GLN A 132 -15.63 -23.55 -14.17
C GLN A 132 -15.86 -24.67 -13.15
N VAL A 133 -16.00 -24.41 -11.84
CA VAL A 133 -16.48 -25.46 -10.91
C VAL A 133 -18.00 -25.39 -10.81
N GLY A 134 -18.63 -26.06 -11.77
CA GLY A 134 -19.98 -26.59 -11.66
C GLY A 134 -21.08 -25.55 -11.38
N ARG A 135 -22.06 -25.51 -12.28
CA ARG A 135 -23.42 -25.14 -11.91
C ARG A 135 -23.93 -26.16 -10.87
N LEU A 136 -23.50 -26.03 -9.62
CA LEU A 136 -24.24 -26.52 -8.46
C LEU A 136 -25.57 -25.79 -8.53
N SER A 137 -26.57 -26.56 -8.91
CA SER A 137 -27.92 -26.20 -9.31
C SER A 137 -28.71 -25.58 -8.16
N GLY A 138 -29.15 -24.34 -8.33
CA GLY A 138 -30.40 -23.84 -7.75
C GLY A 138 -30.43 -23.34 -6.30
N GLY A 139 -29.29 -23.17 -5.62
CA GLY A 139 -29.24 -22.52 -4.29
C GLY A 139 -28.66 -21.12 -4.37
N GLU A 140 -29.27 -20.14 -3.70
CA GLU A 140 -28.66 -18.84 -3.42
C GLU A 140 -27.28 -19.08 -2.78
N ARG A 141 -26.23 -18.70 -3.49
CA ARG A 141 -24.85 -18.99 -3.09
C ARG A 141 -24.44 -17.96 -2.06
N PHE A 142 -23.96 -18.46 -0.92
CA PHE A 142 -23.40 -17.63 0.14
C PHE A 142 -22.00 -17.15 -0.26
N ASP A 143 -21.87 -15.83 -0.36
CA ASP A 143 -20.66 -15.13 -0.77
C ASP A 143 -19.95 -14.57 0.48
N LEU A 144 -18.60 -14.59 0.49
CA LEU A 144 -17.81 -13.86 1.49
C LEU A 144 -18.17 -12.37 1.52
N TYR A 145 -18.65 -11.83 0.41
CA TYR A 145 -19.20 -10.49 0.31
C TYR A 145 -20.31 -10.21 1.34
N ASP A 146 -21.28 -11.12 1.47
CA ASP A 146 -22.39 -10.96 2.41
C ASP A 146 -21.91 -11.05 3.87
N VAL A 147 -20.91 -11.90 4.12
CA VAL A 147 -20.29 -12.05 5.44
C VAL A 147 -19.50 -10.79 5.82
N ALA A 148 -18.80 -10.18 4.85
CA ALA A 148 -18.10 -8.92 5.06
C ALA A 148 -19.07 -7.77 5.37
N HIS A 149 -20.21 -7.71 4.69
CA HIS A 149 -21.27 -6.74 5.02
C HIS A 149 -21.82 -6.94 6.43
N MET A 150 -22.02 -8.19 6.84
CA MET A 150 -22.41 -8.48 8.21
C MET A 150 -21.36 -7.99 9.23
N ALA A 151 -20.07 -8.22 8.97
CA ALA A 151 -18.98 -7.73 9.83
C ALA A 151 -19.01 -6.19 9.98
N ILE A 152 -19.23 -5.47 8.87
CA ILE A 152 -19.36 -4.00 8.87
C ILE A 152 -20.56 -3.57 9.73
N ARG A 153 -21.73 -4.20 9.56
CA ARG A 153 -22.94 -3.88 10.36
C ARG A 153 -22.73 -4.13 11.84
N LEU A 154 -22.14 -5.26 12.20
CA LEU A 154 -21.81 -5.60 13.59
C LEU A 154 -20.88 -4.56 14.22
N LYS A 155 -19.86 -4.13 13.49
CA LYS A 155 -18.96 -3.05 13.94
C LYS A 155 -19.69 -1.72 14.11
N GLN A 156 -20.67 -1.40 13.27
CA GLN A 156 -21.49 -0.19 13.41
C GLN A 156 -22.40 -0.24 14.65
N VAL A 157 -22.99 -1.39 14.96
CA VAL A 157 -23.89 -1.56 16.12
C VAL A 157 -23.10 -1.59 17.43
N PHE A 158 -22.09 -2.46 17.50
CA PHE A 158 -21.38 -2.78 18.74
C PHE A 158 -20.12 -1.92 18.97
N GLY A 159 -19.59 -1.27 17.93
CA GLY A 159 -18.49 -0.31 18.04
C GLY A 159 -17.29 -0.86 18.82
N GLN A 160 -16.98 -0.20 19.93
CA GLN A 160 -15.81 -0.53 20.75
C GLN A 160 -15.84 -1.93 21.37
N ALA A 161 -17.03 -2.53 21.60
CA ALA A 161 -17.14 -3.87 22.17
C ALA A 161 -16.45 -4.94 21.29
N MET A 162 -16.31 -4.68 20.00
CA MET A 162 -15.66 -5.56 19.01
C MET A 162 -14.13 -5.39 18.93
N ASN A 163 -13.57 -4.27 19.41
CA ASN A 163 -12.19 -3.87 19.08
C ASN A 163 -11.11 -4.87 19.55
N ASN A 164 -11.38 -5.64 20.61
CA ASN A 164 -10.44 -6.65 21.15
C ASN A 164 -10.89 -8.09 20.88
N ARG A 165 -11.94 -8.27 20.08
CA ARG A 165 -12.51 -9.59 19.76
C ARG A 165 -12.56 -9.86 18.26
N THR A 166 -11.96 -8.97 17.48
CA THR A 166 -11.83 -9.15 16.04
C THR A 166 -10.77 -10.21 15.78
N PRO A 167 -11.06 -11.24 14.99
CA PRO A 167 -10.10 -12.25 14.63
C PRO A 167 -8.81 -11.69 14.05
N GLU A 168 -7.69 -12.19 14.54
CA GLU A 168 -6.36 -11.92 14.01
C GLU A 168 -6.02 -12.82 12.81
N MET A 169 -5.14 -12.36 11.91
CA MET A 169 -4.66 -13.17 10.77
C MET A 169 -3.66 -14.25 11.21
N PHE A 170 -2.79 -13.91 12.16
CA PHE A 170 -1.82 -14.81 12.76
C PHE A 170 -2.01 -14.85 14.27
N ALA A 171 -2.24 -16.05 14.82
CA ALA A 171 -2.30 -16.29 16.25
C ALA A 171 -1.99 -17.77 16.53
N ASP A 172 -1.68 -18.11 17.78
CA ASP A 172 -1.36 -19.47 18.20
C ASP A 172 -0.28 -20.13 17.32
N GLU A 173 0.73 -19.34 16.94
CA GLU A 173 1.86 -19.76 16.09
C GLU A 173 1.47 -20.20 14.66
N GLN A 174 0.28 -19.84 14.18
CA GLN A 174 -0.23 -20.24 12.87
C GLN A 174 -0.93 -19.09 12.14
N PHE A 175 -0.76 -19.06 10.82
CA PHE A 175 -1.65 -18.29 9.96
C PHE A 175 -3.02 -18.96 9.93
N ARG A 176 -4.05 -18.14 10.00
CA ARG A 176 -5.45 -18.54 9.86
C ARG A 176 -5.86 -18.41 8.41
N GLY A 177 -7.09 -18.82 8.07
CA GLY A 177 -7.58 -18.79 6.68
C GLY A 177 -7.39 -17.42 6.02
N ILE A 178 -6.31 -17.26 5.25
CA ILE A 178 -5.83 -15.94 4.78
C ILE A 178 -6.88 -15.28 3.90
N ARG A 179 -7.56 -16.09 3.09
CA ARG A 179 -8.65 -15.64 2.22
C ARG A 179 -9.80 -15.01 2.99
N VAL A 180 -10.21 -15.67 4.07
CA VAL A 180 -11.28 -15.23 4.97
C VAL A 180 -10.85 -13.93 5.64
N GLN A 181 -9.63 -13.90 6.18
CA GLN A 181 -9.05 -12.74 6.86
C GLN A 181 -8.93 -11.53 5.94
N ASN A 182 -8.42 -11.71 4.73
CA ASN A 182 -8.27 -10.63 3.76
C ASN A 182 -9.63 -9.99 3.39
N ARG A 183 -10.70 -10.78 3.32
CA ARG A 183 -12.03 -10.26 2.95
C ARG A 183 -12.79 -9.62 4.11
N LEU A 184 -12.72 -10.23 5.30
CA LEU A 184 -13.50 -9.79 6.46
C LEU A 184 -12.76 -8.72 7.28
N PHE A 185 -11.45 -8.85 7.38
CA PHE A 185 -10.62 -8.10 8.32
C PHE A 185 -9.36 -7.54 7.63
N ALA A 186 -9.52 -7.03 6.40
CA ALA A 186 -8.43 -6.46 5.58
C ALA A 186 -7.55 -5.47 6.36
N LEU A 187 -8.15 -4.59 7.17
CA LEU A 187 -7.42 -3.62 7.99
C LEU A 187 -6.61 -4.30 9.11
N THR A 188 -7.17 -5.33 9.75
CA THR A 188 -6.45 -6.11 10.77
C THR A 188 -5.27 -6.86 10.14
N MET A 189 -5.49 -7.51 9.01
CA MET A 189 -4.44 -8.16 8.22
C MET A 189 -3.35 -7.16 7.82
N HIS A 190 -3.73 -5.98 7.32
CA HIS A 190 -2.79 -4.91 6.96
C HIS A 190 -1.88 -4.55 8.14
N ASN A 191 -2.46 -4.32 9.33
CA ASN A 191 -1.72 -3.95 10.54
C ASN A 191 -0.80 -5.08 11.02
N GLN A 192 -1.23 -6.33 10.92
CA GLN A 192 -0.40 -7.48 11.29
C GLN A 192 0.77 -7.68 10.32
N LEU A 193 0.56 -7.47 9.02
CA LEU A 193 1.67 -7.49 8.06
C LEU A 193 2.70 -6.39 8.34
N LEU A 194 2.26 -5.19 8.76
CA LEU A 194 3.18 -4.15 9.21
C LEU A 194 3.96 -4.58 10.45
N LYS A 195 3.30 -5.19 11.43
CA LYS A 195 3.96 -5.74 12.62
C LYS A 195 4.99 -6.82 12.27
N ILE A 196 4.68 -7.73 11.34
CA ILE A 196 5.62 -8.74 10.84
C ILE A 196 6.86 -8.07 10.23
N ILE A 197 6.66 -7.03 9.41
CA ILE A 197 7.76 -6.28 8.81
C ILE A 197 8.61 -5.62 9.90
N GLU A 198 8.02 -4.88 10.83
CA GLU A 198 8.77 -4.17 11.86
C GLU A 198 9.52 -5.13 12.81
N GLU A 199 8.90 -6.25 13.20
CA GLU A 199 9.59 -7.27 13.98
C GLU A 199 10.76 -7.91 13.23
N SER A 200 10.60 -8.12 11.91
CA SER A 200 11.67 -8.63 11.06
C SER A 200 12.84 -7.65 10.92
N ARG A 201 12.56 -6.33 10.94
CA ARG A 201 13.60 -5.28 10.93
C ARG A 201 14.33 -5.21 12.27
N ALA A 202 13.64 -5.48 13.38
CA ALA A 202 14.20 -5.37 14.71
C ALA A 202 15.23 -6.47 15.05
N SER A 203 15.11 -7.67 14.47
CA SER A 203 16.02 -8.79 14.75
C SER A 203 16.06 -9.82 13.62
N GLU A 204 17.26 -10.32 13.30
CA GLU A 204 17.48 -11.41 12.36
C GLU A 204 16.77 -12.72 12.79
N GLU A 205 16.68 -12.97 14.10
CA GLU A 205 15.96 -14.11 14.65
C GLU A 205 14.45 -14.02 14.35
N ARG A 206 13.87 -12.83 14.53
CA ARG A 206 12.45 -12.58 14.20
C ARG A 206 12.20 -12.65 12.70
N SER A 207 13.12 -12.12 11.89
CA SER A 207 13.07 -12.24 10.42
C SER A 207 13.05 -13.71 9.99
N SER A 208 13.94 -14.53 10.56
CA SER A 208 14.02 -15.97 10.27
C SER A 208 12.77 -16.72 10.72
N TYR A 209 12.23 -16.39 11.90
CA TYR A 209 10.96 -16.92 12.40
C TYR A 209 9.81 -16.63 11.42
N TRP A 210 9.65 -15.38 10.99
CA TRP A 210 8.57 -15.00 10.08
C TRP A 210 8.71 -15.63 8.70
N VAL A 211 9.94 -15.73 8.17
CA VAL A 211 10.21 -16.45 6.92
C VAL A 211 9.76 -17.91 7.02
N SER A 212 10.06 -18.61 8.13
CA SER A 212 9.60 -19.98 8.35
C SER A 212 8.08 -20.07 8.37
N LYS A 213 7.42 -19.21 9.16
CA LYS A 213 5.95 -19.19 9.29
C LYS A 213 5.25 -18.89 7.97
N ILE A 214 5.79 -17.97 7.17
CA ILE A 214 5.22 -17.63 5.86
C ILE A 214 5.40 -18.79 4.88
N LYS A 215 6.53 -19.49 4.93
CA LYS A 215 6.77 -20.67 4.09
C LYS A 215 5.83 -21.84 4.44
N GLU A 216 5.45 -21.98 5.71
CA GLU A 216 4.44 -22.97 6.11
C GLU A 216 3.09 -22.73 5.43
N VAL A 217 2.70 -21.46 5.16
CA VAL A 217 1.45 -21.13 4.46
C VAL A 217 1.43 -21.67 3.04
N GLU A 218 2.55 -21.62 2.32
CA GLU A 218 2.64 -22.16 0.96
C GLU A 218 2.29 -23.66 0.89
N THR A 219 2.59 -24.40 1.96
CA THR A 219 2.29 -25.84 2.06
C THR A 219 0.90 -26.11 2.66
N ASN A 220 0.52 -25.36 3.70
CA ASN A 220 -0.68 -25.65 4.50
C ASN A 220 -1.94 -24.95 3.98
N ASP A 221 -1.82 -23.79 3.32
CA ASP A 221 -2.90 -23.03 2.70
C ASP A 221 -2.47 -22.52 1.31
N PRO A 222 -2.38 -23.41 0.29
CA PRO A 222 -1.93 -23.05 -1.05
C PRO A 222 -2.88 -22.05 -1.74
N GLY A 223 -4.15 -21.98 -1.31
CA GLY A 223 -5.12 -21.02 -1.84
C GLY A 223 -5.01 -19.63 -1.20
N GLY A 224 -4.51 -19.54 0.02
CA GLY A 224 -4.23 -18.28 0.73
C GLY A 224 -2.85 -17.70 0.43
N TRP A 225 -1.86 -18.55 0.12
CA TRP A 225 -0.49 -18.13 -0.16
C TRP A 225 -0.38 -17.01 -1.22
N PRO A 226 -1.01 -17.09 -2.40
CA PRO A 226 -0.95 -16.00 -3.39
C PRO A 226 -1.45 -14.66 -2.86
N ILE A 227 -2.48 -14.68 -1.99
CA ILE A 227 -3.06 -13.48 -1.37
C ILE A 227 -2.07 -12.89 -0.37
N LEU A 228 -1.57 -13.72 0.57
CA LEU A 228 -0.59 -13.29 1.56
C LEU A 228 0.67 -12.74 0.88
N ARG A 229 1.16 -13.44 -0.14
CA ARG A 229 2.34 -13.05 -0.90
C ARG A 229 2.13 -11.71 -1.60
N ALA A 230 0.97 -11.47 -2.23
CA ALA A 230 0.68 -10.22 -2.91
C ALA A 230 0.61 -9.03 -1.92
N GLU A 231 -0.10 -9.19 -0.80
CA GLU A 231 -0.23 -8.17 0.24
C GLU A 231 1.12 -7.86 0.93
N LEU A 232 1.93 -8.89 1.18
CA LEU A 232 3.25 -8.70 1.75
C LEU A 232 4.22 -8.10 0.72
N ALA A 233 4.15 -8.51 -0.54
CA ALA A 233 4.97 -7.97 -1.62
C ALA A 233 4.75 -6.46 -1.80
N SER A 234 3.48 -6.01 -1.81
CA SER A 234 3.15 -4.59 -1.97
C SER A 234 3.79 -3.71 -0.88
N LYS A 235 3.85 -4.22 0.35
CA LYS A 235 4.51 -3.55 1.49
C LYS A 235 6.04 -3.64 1.39
N LEU A 236 6.60 -4.80 1.09
CA LEU A 236 8.07 -4.98 1.00
C LEU A 236 8.72 -4.12 -0.10
N LEU A 237 7.97 -3.75 -1.14
CA LEU A 237 8.42 -2.89 -2.23
C LEU A 237 8.50 -1.40 -1.86
N THR A 238 7.90 -0.98 -0.74
CA THR A 238 7.89 0.42 -0.31
C THR A 238 8.72 0.66 0.94
N TYR A 239 8.88 -0.35 1.79
CA TYR A 239 9.65 -0.27 3.03
C TYR A 239 11.17 -0.22 2.81
N ASP A 240 11.87 0.19 3.87
CA ASP A 240 13.32 0.05 4.03
C ASP A 240 13.74 -1.42 3.95
N LEU A 241 14.94 -1.70 3.44
CA LEU A 241 15.44 -3.06 3.24
C LEU A 241 16.14 -3.64 4.47
N GLN A 242 16.56 -2.81 5.42
CA GLN A 242 17.35 -3.27 6.57
C GLN A 242 16.60 -4.36 7.35
N GLY A 243 17.22 -5.53 7.53
CA GLY A 243 16.63 -6.69 8.24
C GLY A 243 15.59 -7.49 7.44
N LEU A 244 15.22 -7.06 6.22
CA LEU A 244 14.16 -7.69 5.41
C LEU A 244 14.67 -8.62 4.31
N ALA A 245 15.98 -8.89 4.24
CA ALA A 245 16.58 -9.66 3.15
C ALA A 245 15.94 -11.06 2.98
N GLY A 246 15.74 -11.80 4.07
CA GLY A 246 15.11 -13.12 4.05
C GLY A 246 13.63 -13.05 3.65
N LEU A 247 12.90 -12.10 4.21
CA LEU A 247 11.47 -11.89 3.93
C LEU A 247 11.22 -11.52 2.46
N ARG A 248 12.09 -10.68 1.88
CA ARG A 248 12.08 -10.32 0.46
C ARG A 248 12.43 -11.49 -0.43
N LEU A 249 13.46 -12.27 -0.09
CA LEU A 249 13.81 -13.46 -0.86
C LEU A 249 12.63 -14.45 -0.90
N GLN A 250 11.99 -14.70 0.23
CA GLN A 250 10.84 -15.61 0.32
C GLN A 250 9.61 -15.10 -0.45
N THR A 251 9.34 -13.79 -0.40
CA THR A 251 8.09 -13.23 -0.95
C THR A 251 8.26 -12.78 -2.41
N LEU A 252 9.32 -12.04 -2.70
CA LEU A 252 9.59 -11.44 -4.02
C LEU A 252 10.46 -12.34 -4.90
N GLY A 253 11.18 -13.31 -4.32
CA GLY A 253 12.16 -14.13 -5.02
C GLY A 253 13.53 -13.46 -5.19
N TYR A 254 13.74 -12.31 -4.56
CA TYR A 254 14.98 -11.55 -4.58
C TYR A 254 15.12 -10.72 -3.30
N ASN A 255 16.34 -10.54 -2.81
CA ASN A 255 16.62 -9.75 -1.60
C ASN A 255 16.98 -8.29 -1.92
N SER A 256 17.79 -8.05 -2.96
CA SER A 256 18.19 -6.71 -3.40
C SER A 256 17.16 -6.05 -4.31
N PRO A 257 17.03 -4.71 -4.30
CA PRO A 257 16.03 -4.02 -5.09
C PRO A 257 16.35 -4.14 -6.59
N LYS A 258 15.34 -4.42 -7.40
CA LYS A 258 15.46 -4.53 -8.87
C LYS A 258 15.30 -3.17 -9.53
N GLY A 259 15.76 -3.03 -10.78
CA GLY A 259 15.65 -1.78 -11.54
C GLY A 259 14.24 -1.19 -11.54
N ALA A 260 13.22 -1.99 -11.87
CA ALA A 260 11.82 -1.55 -11.84
C ALA A 260 11.33 -1.09 -10.45
N GLU A 261 11.80 -1.71 -9.36
CA GLU A 261 11.51 -1.23 -8.00
C GLU A 261 12.18 0.12 -7.74
N CYS A 262 13.43 0.30 -8.18
CA CYS A 262 14.14 1.55 -8.07
C CYS A 262 13.47 2.67 -8.88
N THR A 263 13.08 2.42 -10.13
CA THR A 263 12.32 3.35 -10.99
C THR A 263 11.05 3.84 -10.28
N ASN A 264 10.21 2.92 -9.79
CA ASN A 264 8.98 3.28 -9.09
C ASN A 264 9.24 4.13 -7.83
N ARG A 265 10.34 3.85 -7.10
CA ARG A 265 10.72 4.63 -5.91
C ARG A 265 11.21 6.03 -6.31
N VAL A 266 12.00 6.16 -7.40
CA VAL A 266 12.44 7.45 -7.94
C VAL A 266 11.24 8.28 -8.39
N GLU A 267 10.32 7.68 -9.15
CA GLU A 267 9.08 8.34 -9.59
C GLU A 267 8.27 8.84 -8.40
N GLY A 268 8.12 8.03 -7.35
CA GLY A 268 7.44 8.40 -6.11
C GLY A 268 8.10 9.59 -5.39
N LEU A 269 9.44 9.58 -5.29
CA LEU A 269 10.20 10.69 -4.69
C LEU A 269 10.02 12.00 -5.47
N VAL A 270 10.17 11.95 -6.79
CA VAL A 270 10.02 13.13 -7.65
C VAL A 270 8.57 13.63 -7.62
N ARG A 271 7.58 12.73 -7.72
CA ARG A 271 6.15 13.07 -7.61
C ARG A 271 5.87 13.82 -6.32
N ASN A 272 6.31 13.29 -5.19
CA ASN A 272 6.07 13.92 -3.90
C ASN A 272 6.79 15.28 -3.78
N ALA A 273 7.99 15.41 -4.35
CA ALA A 273 8.72 16.67 -4.41
C ALA A 273 7.98 17.73 -5.24
N VAL A 274 7.49 17.36 -6.43
CA VAL A 274 6.73 18.24 -7.32
C VAL A 274 5.40 18.65 -6.70
N LEU A 275 4.73 17.75 -5.98
CA LEU A 275 3.48 18.03 -5.26
C LEU A 275 3.70 18.76 -3.91
N GLY A 276 4.95 18.95 -3.48
CA GLY A 276 5.28 19.64 -2.22
C GLY A 276 4.97 18.85 -0.94
N ILE A 277 4.90 17.52 -1.01
CA ILE A 277 4.55 16.65 0.14
C ILE A 277 5.75 16.45 1.06
N GLN A 278 5.71 17.04 2.26
CA GLN A 278 6.82 17.04 3.23
C GLN A 278 7.10 15.69 3.90
N ASP A 279 6.08 14.84 4.08
CA ASP A 279 6.20 13.56 4.80
C ASP A 279 6.88 12.45 3.98
N THR A 280 7.71 12.81 3.01
CA THR A 280 8.40 11.86 2.15
C THR A 280 9.70 11.42 2.80
N ASP A 281 9.86 10.12 3.05
CA ASP A 281 11.10 9.55 3.58
C ASP A 281 12.20 9.46 2.51
N ILE A 282 12.75 10.62 2.12
CA ILE A 282 13.79 10.73 1.08
C ILE A 282 15.02 9.91 1.46
N GLN A 283 15.42 9.91 2.73
CA GLN A 283 16.63 9.24 3.19
C GLN A 283 16.55 7.73 2.99
N THR A 284 15.47 7.10 3.47
CA THR A 284 15.30 5.65 3.35
C THR A 284 15.21 5.24 1.89
N GLN A 285 14.36 5.90 1.10
CA GLN A 285 14.19 5.57 -0.31
C GLN A 285 15.49 5.71 -1.11
N SER A 286 16.24 6.79 -0.86
CA SER A 286 17.53 7.00 -1.53
C SER A 286 18.56 5.93 -1.16
N THR A 287 18.57 5.49 0.10
CA THR A 287 19.45 4.40 0.56
C THR A 287 19.12 3.08 -0.15
N VAL A 288 17.83 2.77 -0.32
CA VAL A 288 17.38 1.58 -1.04
C VAL A 288 17.78 1.63 -2.51
N ILE A 289 17.54 2.75 -3.19
CA ILE A 289 17.88 2.95 -4.60
C ILE A 289 19.40 2.83 -4.82
N SER A 290 20.20 3.49 -3.97
CA SER A 290 21.67 3.42 -4.01
C SER A 290 22.22 2.03 -3.70
N GLY A 291 21.44 1.17 -3.05
CA GLY A 291 21.76 -0.25 -2.88
C GLY A 291 21.86 -1.03 -4.20
N ASN A 292 21.20 -0.56 -5.27
CA ASN A 292 21.36 -1.11 -6.62
C ASN A 292 22.37 -0.27 -7.43
N LYS A 293 23.63 -0.70 -7.40
CA LYS A 293 24.74 0.02 -8.03
C LYS A 293 24.61 0.17 -9.55
N LEU A 294 24.12 -0.87 -10.24
CA LEU A 294 23.93 -0.83 -11.69
C LEU A 294 22.84 0.18 -12.07
N TYR A 295 21.73 0.17 -11.34
CA TYR A 295 20.67 1.16 -11.53
C TYR A 295 21.18 2.58 -11.27
N ARG A 296 21.92 2.79 -10.17
CA ARG A 296 22.50 4.11 -9.81
C ARG A 296 23.42 4.66 -10.91
N GLN A 297 24.20 3.78 -11.53
CA GLN A 297 25.19 4.17 -12.55
C GLN A 297 24.57 4.39 -13.92
N ASP A 298 23.64 3.51 -14.33
CA ASP A 298 23.22 3.44 -15.74
C ASP A 298 21.82 4.01 -16.00
N VAL A 299 20.96 4.15 -14.96
CA VAL A 299 19.52 4.41 -15.16
C VAL A 299 19.00 5.60 -14.35
N LEU A 300 19.48 5.81 -13.12
CA LEU A 300 18.89 6.79 -12.18
C LEU A 300 18.67 8.18 -12.79
N VAL A 301 19.66 8.71 -13.50
CA VAL A 301 19.61 10.08 -14.04
C VAL A 301 18.59 10.19 -15.16
N ASP A 302 18.49 9.15 -16.00
CA ASP A 302 17.51 9.12 -17.08
C ASP A 302 16.08 9.02 -16.52
N ASP A 303 15.84 8.18 -15.51
CA ASP A 303 14.54 8.09 -14.83
C ASP A 303 14.15 9.41 -14.14
N LEU A 304 15.12 10.09 -13.50
CA LEU A 304 14.89 11.42 -12.92
C LEU A 304 14.45 12.44 -13.98
N ILE A 305 15.16 12.47 -15.11
CA ILE A 305 14.86 13.39 -16.22
C ILE A 305 13.50 13.06 -16.85
N GLU A 306 13.22 11.78 -17.11
CA GLU A 306 11.97 11.32 -17.71
C GLU A 306 10.78 11.65 -16.81
N THR A 307 10.89 11.38 -15.51
CA THR A 307 9.84 11.72 -14.54
C THR A 307 9.58 13.22 -14.49
N LEU A 308 10.63 14.05 -14.46
CA LEU A 308 10.50 15.51 -14.46
C LEU A 308 9.90 16.03 -15.78
N ASP A 309 10.31 15.48 -16.91
CA ASP A 309 9.78 15.81 -18.24
C ASP A 309 8.28 15.48 -18.32
N ASP A 310 7.84 14.37 -17.72
CA ASP A 310 6.42 13.98 -17.68
C ASP A 310 5.57 14.92 -16.81
N PHE A 311 6.05 15.30 -15.62
CA PHE A 311 5.37 16.31 -14.80
C PHE A 311 5.29 17.67 -15.50
N LYS A 312 6.34 18.04 -16.22
CA LYS A 312 6.36 19.28 -16.98
C LYS A 312 5.32 19.29 -18.11
N ARG A 313 5.23 18.20 -18.90
CA ARG A 313 4.14 18.06 -19.89
C ARG A 313 2.78 18.12 -19.23
N HIS A 314 2.63 17.49 -18.06
CA HIS A 314 1.38 17.56 -17.32
C HIS A 314 0.99 18.99 -16.90
N TYR A 315 1.92 19.84 -16.48
CA TYR A 315 1.59 21.23 -16.10
C TYR A 315 1.57 22.23 -17.28
N ASN A 316 2.37 22.01 -18.31
CA ASN A 316 2.48 22.94 -19.44
C ASN A 316 1.51 22.64 -20.58
N ASP A 317 1.19 21.36 -20.80
CA ASP A 317 0.46 20.90 -21.99
C ASP A 317 -0.94 20.35 -21.64
N ASN A 318 -1.45 20.56 -20.42
CA ASN A 318 -2.79 20.07 -20.09
C ASN A 318 -3.90 21.03 -20.53
N ASP A 319 -4.92 20.46 -21.17
CA ASP A 319 -6.15 21.16 -21.58
C ASP A 319 -7.03 21.58 -20.38
N LYS A 320 -6.74 21.12 -19.16
CA LYS A 320 -7.56 21.31 -17.96
C LYS A 320 -7.22 22.58 -17.15
N GLY A 321 -6.09 23.23 -17.44
CA GLY A 321 -5.58 24.38 -16.70
C GLY A 321 -4.96 24.07 -15.33
N ASP A 322 -4.52 22.83 -15.06
CA ASP A 322 -3.89 22.51 -13.77
C ASP A 322 -2.59 23.33 -13.64
N SER A 323 -2.55 24.23 -12.65
CA SER A 323 -1.35 25.06 -12.40
C SER A 323 -0.41 24.35 -11.43
N PHE A 324 0.90 24.61 -11.56
CA PHE A 324 1.88 24.11 -10.60
C PHE A 324 1.80 24.92 -9.29
N TYR A 325 1.66 24.21 -8.15
CA TYR A 325 1.50 24.83 -6.82
C TYR A 325 2.59 24.43 -5.81
N GLY A 326 3.58 23.63 -6.21
CA GLY A 326 4.60 23.08 -5.29
C GLY A 326 5.58 24.13 -4.74
N GLY A 327 5.82 25.21 -5.50
CA GLY A 327 6.58 26.38 -5.06
C GLY A 327 7.97 26.06 -4.48
N GLU A 328 8.41 26.85 -3.50
CA GLU A 328 9.73 26.69 -2.87
C GLU A 328 9.95 25.32 -2.21
N GLN A 329 8.86 24.67 -1.77
CA GLN A 329 8.90 23.34 -1.18
C GLN A 329 9.41 22.31 -2.20
N THR A 330 9.04 22.43 -3.48
CA THR A 330 9.59 21.60 -4.56
C THR A 330 11.09 21.81 -4.72
N THR A 331 11.58 23.06 -4.70
CA THR A 331 13.02 23.34 -4.75
C THR A 331 13.76 22.65 -3.62
N LYS A 332 13.21 22.72 -2.39
CA LYS A 332 13.81 22.11 -1.20
C LYS A 332 13.89 20.59 -1.34
N LEU A 333 12.77 19.94 -1.67
CA LEU A 333 12.69 18.47 -1.76
C LEU A 333 13.54 17.92 -2.92
N LEU A 334 13.50 18.56 -4.09
CA LEU A 334 14.38 18.16 -5.20
C LEU A 334 15.85 18.35 -4.86
N SER A 335 16.19 19.45 -4.17
CA SER A 335 17.56 19.67 -3.71
C SER A 335 18.01 18.58 -2.73
N GLU A 336 17.16 18.20 -1.78
CA GLU A 336 17.45 17.10 -0.85
C GLU A 336 17.62 15.77 -1.59
N ILE A 337 16.75 15.46 -2.56
CA ILE A 337 16.86 14.25 -3.40
C ILE A 337 18.21 14.23 -4.14
N PHE A 338 18.60 15.32 -4.79
CA PHE A 338 19.87 15.40 -5.52
C PHE A 338 21.09 15.23 -4.61
N GLN A 339 21.03 15.76 -3.38
CA GLN A 339 22.08 15.56 -2.38
C GLN A 339 22.17 14.11 -1.93
N LYS A 340 21.02 13.47 -1.65
CA LYS A 340 20.98 12.08 -1.16
C LYS A 340 21.41 11.07 -2.21
N PHE A 341 21.19 11.36 -3.49
CA PHE A 341 21.74 10.55 -4.57
C PHE A 341 23.21 10.85 -4.88
N GLU A 342 23.80 11.88 -4.27
CA GLU A 342 25.18 12.31 -4.53
C GLU A 342 25.42 12.55 -6.03
N LEU A 343 24.49 13.27 -6.67
CA LEU A 343 24.61 13.56 -8.10
C LEU A 343 25.86 14.39 -8.38
N THR A 344 26.65 13.93 -9.35
CA THR A 344 27.83 14.65 -9.84
C THR A 344 27.43 15.93 -10.57
N THR A 345 28.37 16.86 -10.72
CA THR A 345 28.09 18.12 -11.41
C THR A 345 27.74 17.91 -12.89
N ASP A 346 28.27 16.87 -13.53
CA ASP A 346 27.87 16.48 -14.89
C ASP A 346 26.43 15.98 -14.95
N GLU A 347 26.01 15.10 -14.02
CA GLU A 347 24.63 14.61 -13.92
C GLU A 347 23.64 15.76 -13.65
N LEU A 348 23.98 16.65 -12.70
CA LEU A 348 23.19 17.86 -12.42
C LEU A 348 23.06 18.77 -13.64
N SER A 349 24.13 18.93 -14.43
CA SER A 349 24.08 19.71 -15.67
C SER A 349 23.17 19.06 -16.72
N ASN A 350 23.16 17.73 -16.82
CA ASN A 350 22.28 17.01 -17.75
C ASN A 350 20.80 17.19 -17.38
N ILE A 351 20.47 17.04 -16.10
CA ILE A 351 19.13 17.30 -15.56
C ILE A 351 18.71 18.74 -15.86
N GLY A 352 19.58 19.71 -15.59
CA GLY A 352 19.33 21.12 -15.87
C GLY A 352 19.08 21.42 -17.34
N LEU A 353 19.90 20.86 -18.26
CA LEU A 353 19.73 21.06 -19.70
C LEU A 353 18.41 20.45 -20.23
N ARG A 354 18.03 19.27 -19.76
CA ARG A 354 16.81 18.58 -20.21
C ARG A 354 15.56 19.16 -19.58
N SER A 355 15.50 19.17 -18.25
CA SER A 355 14.27 19.45 -17.51
C SER A 355 14.05 20.94 -17.28
N ALA A 356 15.08 21.71 -16.91
CA ALA A 356 14.94 23.17 -16.72
C ALA A 356 14.98 23.94 -18.05
N ALA A 357 16.04 23.76 -18.85
CA ALA A 357 16.22 24.47 -20.11
C ALA A 357 15.38 23.92 -21.28
N SER A 358 14.66 22.81 -21.07
CA SER A 358 13.75 22.21 -22.07
C SER A 358 14.41 21.74 -23.37
N LEU A 359 15.72 21.50 -23.37
CA LEU A 359 16.43 21.16 -24.61
C LEU A 359 16.12 19.74 -25.05
N ASN A 360 16.02 19.52 -26.36
CA ASN A 360 15.79 18.18 -26.90
C ASN A 360 17.04 17.29 -26.76
N ARG A 361 16.88 15.96 -26.89
CA ARG A 361 17.98 14.98 -26.69
C ARG A 361 19.17 15.23 -27.62
N GLY A 362 18.94 15.71 -28.85
CA GLY A 362 19.99 16.03 -29.81
C GLY A 362 20.85 17.21 -29.35
N GLN A 363 20.21 18.31 -28.96
CA GLN A 363 20.88 19.51 -28.43
C GLN A 363 21.69 19.19 -27.16
N VAL A 364 21.11 18.39 -26.25
CA VAL A 364 21.82 17.98 -25.04
C VAL A 364 23.05 17.15 -25.38
N ARG A 365 22.95 16.20 -26.32
CA ARG A 365 24.11 15.40 -26.77
C ARG A 365 25.24 16.26 -27.33
N GLU A 366 24.92 17.31 -28.09
CA GLU A 366 25.92 18.26 -28.60
C GLU A 366 26.58 19.06 -27.46
N LEU A 367 25.80 19.50 -26.48
CA LEU A 367 26.31 20.25 -25.32
C LEU A 367 27.12 19.39 -24.36
N LEU A 368 26.80 18.10 -24.21
CA LEU A 368 27.56 17.15 -23.40
C LEU A 368 28.99 16.93 -23.94
N GLN A 369 29.30 17.34 -25.17
CA GLN A 369 30.67 17.35 -25.71
C GLN A 369 31.47 18.62 -25.33
N LYS A 370 30.79 19.66 -24.84
CA LYS A 370 31.41 20.93 -24.42
C LYS A 370 31.88 20.88 -22.96
N PRO A 371 32.76 21.82 -22.53
CA PRO A 371 33.11 21.97 -21.11
C PRO A 371 31.88 22.23 -20.24
N LEU A 372 31.90 21.69 -19.01
CA LEU A 372 30.80 21.79 -18.04
C LEU A 372 30.29 23.23 -17.84
N LEU A 373 31.20 24.21 -17.75
CA LEU A 373 30.81 25.60 -17.55
C LEU A 373 29.96 26.14 -18.71
N ASP A 374 30.24 25.73 -19.94
CA ASP A 374 29.48 26.19 -21.11
C ASP A 374 28.09 25.54 -21.16
N ARG A 375 27.97 24.30 -20.69
CA ARG A 375 26.67 23.65 -20.49
C ARG A 375 25.81 24.41 -19.48
N LEU A 376 26.40 24.75 -18.34
CA LEU A 376 25.71 25.49 -17.28
C LEU A 376 25.32 26.91 -17.69
N LYS A 377 26.13 27.59 -18.52
CA LYS A 377 25.76 28.89 -19.10
C LYS A 377 24.51 28.78 -19.97
N VAL A 378 24.49 27.82 -20.91
CA VAL A 378 23.32 27.60 -21.77
C VAL A 378 22.06 27.32 -20.96
N MET A 379 22.19 26.55 -19.87
CA MET A 379 21.08 26.31 -18.95
C MET A 379 20.57 27.60 -18.29
N MET A 380 21.45 28.50 -17.86
CA MET A 380 21.08 29.78 -17.24
C MET A 380 20.48 30.76 -18.25
N ASP A 381 21.02 30.81 -19.48
CA ASP A 381 20.62 31.76 -20.53
C ASP A 381 19.13 31.66 -20.90
N VAL A 382 18.53 30.47 -20.78
CA VAL A 382 17.08 30.26 -21.00
C VAL A 382 16.22 31.09 -20.03
N PHE A 383 16.76 31.43 -18.86
CA PHE A 383 16.04 32.18 -17.82
C PHE A 383 16.52 33.63 -17.68
N VAL A 384 17.55 34.05 -18.44
CA VAL A 384 18.11 35.42 -18.38
C VAL A 384 17.12 36.46 -18.92
N ASP A 385 16.37 36.11 -19.98
CA ASP A 385 15.35 37.01 -20.55
C ASP A 385 14.06 37.09 -19.71
N GLN A 386 13.92 36.19 -18.71
CA GLN A 386 12.83 36.17 -17.75
C GLN A 386 13.28 36.76 -16.41
N PHE A 387 13.65 38.05 -16.40
CA PHE A 387 13.98 38.79 -15.17
C PHE A 387 12.89 38.66 -14.08
N VAL A 388 11.66 38.38 -14.50
CA VAL A 388 10.61 37.81 -13.66
C VAL A 388 10.82 36.30 -13.63
N MET A 389 11.69 35.82 -12.73
CA MET A 389 11.79 34.38 -12.49
C MET A 389 10.41 33.91 -12.02
N ASN A 390 9.69 33.24 -12.91
CA ASN A 390 8.31 32.88 -12.69
C ASN A 390 8.26 31.74 -11.66
N HIS A 391 8.09 32.10 -10.40
CA HIS A 391 7.97 31.17 -9.27
C HIS A 391 6.79 30.18 -9.40
N SER A 392 5.99 30.29 -10.46
CA SER A 392 4.88 29.38 -10.76
C SER A 392 5.24 28.26 -11.72
N GLU A 393 6.47 28.19 -12.24
CA GLU A 393 6.87 27.16 -13.21
C GLU A 393 7.79 26.09 -12.60
N LEU A 394 7.48 24.82 -12.85
CA LEU A 394 8.30 23.69 -12.41
C LEU A 394 9.76 23.78 -12.90
N ASN A 395 9.97 24.23 -14.15
CA ASN A 395 11.31 24.38 -14.73
C ASN A 395 12.23 25.27 -13.88
N PHE A 396 11.66 26.34 -13.31
CA PHE A 396 12.38 27.26 -12.45
C PHE A 396 12.79 26.57 -11.14
N HIS A 397 11.92 25.79 -10.52
CA HIS A 397 12.23 25.05 -9.30
C HIS A 397 13.28 23.95 -9.53
N VAL A 398 13.25 23.29 -10.68
CA VAL A 398 14.30 22.35 -11.09
C VAL A 398 15.65 23.06 -11.26
N LEU A 399 15.68 24.22 -11.94
CA LEU A 399 16.89 25.04 -12.06
C LEU A 399 17.44 25.42 -10.69
N CYS A 400 16.58 25.90 -9.79
CA CYS A 400 16.97 26.28 -8.44
C CYS A 400 17.60 25.10 -7.69
N ALA A 401 16.99 23.92 -7.77
CA ALA A 401 17.50 22.71 -7.13
C ALA A 401 18.86 22.30 -7.71
N VAL A 402 19.04 22.37 -9.04
CA VAL A 402 20.34 22.11 -9.68
C VAL A 402 21.41 23.08 -9.18
N VAL A 403 21.15 24.39 -9.25
CA VAL A 403 22.13 25.42 -8.86
C VAL A 403 22.49 25.35 -7.37
N LYS A 404 21.53 25.07 -6.49
CA LYS A 404 21.79 24.87 -5.05
C LYS A 404 22.72 23.69 -4.74
N ASN A 405 22.82 22.72 -5.65
CA ASN A 405 23.66 21.53 -5.49
C ASN A 405 24.99 21.59 -6.24
N LEU A 406 25.26 22.68 -6.94
CA LEU A 406 26.57 22.87 -7.56
C LEU A 406 27.62 23.17 -6.48
N PRO A 407 28.84 22.60 -6.60
CA PRO A 407 29.98 23.02 -5.79
C PRO A 407 30.24 24.52 -5.90
N GLU A 408 30.62 25.17 -4.80
CA GLU A 408 30.78 26.63 -4.70
C GLU A 408 31.75 27.20 -5.75
N ASN A 409 32.82 26.47 -6.05
CA ASN A 409 33.81 26.86 -7.06
C ASN A 409 33.22 26.88 -8.48
N ILE A 410 32.28 25.99 -8.79
CA ILE A 410 31.58 25.96 -10.09
C ILE A 410 30.51 27.04 -10.12
N ALA A 411 29.71 27.18 -9.05
CA ALA A 411 28.69 28.23 -8.95
C ALA A 411 29.31 29.64 -9.06
N SER A 412 30.48 29.88 -8.46
CA SER A 412 31.21 31.15 -8.54
C SER A 412 31.73 31.44 -9.94
N LYS A 413 32.21 30.41 -10.67
CA LYS A 413 32.62 30.55 -12.07
C LYS A 413 31.43 30.86 -12.98
N LEU A 414 30.28 30.24 -12.73
CA LEU A 414 29.05 30.52 -13.46
C LEU A 414 28.53 31.94 -13.18
N ALA A 415 28.53 32.39 -11.92
CA ALA A 415 28.16 33.75 -11.52
C ALA A 415 29.10 34.84 -12.10
N SER A 416 30.29 34.46 -12.56
CA SER A 416 31.22 35.39 -13.20
C SER A 416 30.92 35.63 -14.68
N TYR A 417 29.97 34.92 -15.26
CA TYR A 417 29.65 34.97 -16.69
C TYR A 417 28.93 36.26 -17.12
N SER A 418 27.85 36.63 -16.42
CA SER A 418 27.09 37.86 -16.67
C SER A 418 26.49 38.41 -15.38
N ASP A 419 26.10 39.68 -15.39
CA ASP A 419 25.46 40.34 -14.25
C ASP A 419 24.08 39.73 -13.93
N GLU A 420 23.35 39.30 -14.96
CA GLU A 420 22.06 38.63 -14.85
C GLU A 420 22.22 37.22 -14.26
N THR A 421 23.22 36.47 -14.72
CA THR A 421 23.53 35.14 -14.16
C THR A 421 23.92 35.25 -12.68
N ARG A 422 24.69 36.29 -12.36
CA ARG A 422 25.11 36.61 -11.00
C ARG A 422 23.91 36.94 -10.10
N ALA A 423 22.99 37.77 -10.57
CA ALA A 423 21.72 38.09 -9.92
C ALA A 423 20.86 36.84 -9.67
N SER A 424 20.72 35.97 -10.67
CA SER A 424 19.94 34.73 -10.58
C SER A 424 20.55 33.75 -9.57
N ILE A 425 21.87 33.57 -9.57
CA ILE A 425 22.55 32.71 -8.59
C ILE A 425 22.42 33.29 -7.18
N TYR A 426 22.49 34.61 -7.00
CA TYR A 426 22.17 35.26 -5.71
C TYR A 426 20.75 34.90 -5.27
N LYS A 427 19.74 35.13 -6.13
CA LYS A 427 18.34 34.88 -5.79
C LYS A 427 18.07 33.40 -5.47
N ILE A 428 18.73 32.47 -6.16
CA ILE A 428 18.59 31.03 -5.90
C ILE A 428 19.26 30.62 -4.59
N THR A 429 20.47 31.11 -4.33
CA THR A 429 21.30 30.63 -3.21
C THR A 429 21.17 31.46 -1.94
N GLY A 430 20.62 32.68 -2.02
CA GLY A 430 20.59 33.67 -0.95
C GLY A 430 21.98 34.18 -0.55
N SER A 431 23.04 33.89 -1.31
CA SER A 431 24.40 34.20 -0.90
C SER A 431 24.85 35.57 -1.41
N ALA A 432 24.90 36.55 -0.50
CA ALA A 432 25.28 37.94 -0.81
C ALA A 432 26.65 38.11 -1.48
N LYS A 433 27.55 37.13 -1.35
CA LYS A 433 28.85 37.15 -2.04
C LYS A 433 28.72 37.27 -3.56
N TYR A 434 27.63 36.71 -4.13
CA TYR A 434 27.38 36.78 -5.55
C TYR A 434 26.90 38.18 -5.97
N LEU A 435 26.39 39.04 -5.10
CA LEU A 435 26.06 40.42 -5.48
C LEU A 435 27.31 41.27 -5.77
N THR A 436 28.46 40.86 -5.23
CA THR A 436 29.69 41.65 -5.33
C THR A 436 30.14 41.71 -6.79
N GLY A 437 30.24 42.92 -7.35
CA GLY A 437 30.78 43.16 -8.69
C GLY A 437 29.79 43.11 -9.85
N ILE A 438 28.47 43.11 -9.58
CA ILE A 438 27.47 43.48 -10.60
C ILE A 438 27.76 44.93 -11.03
N LYS A 439 27.84 45.18 -12.33
CA LYS A 439 28.11 46.53 -12.89
C LYS A 439 26.86 47.21 -13.40
N ASN A 440 25.86 46.44 -13.83
CA ASN A 440 24.60 46.95 -14.31
C ASN A 440 23.75 47.47 -13.15
N SER A 441 23.63 48.80 -13.03
CA SER A 441 22.90 49.45 -11.95
C SER A 441 21.41 49.10 -11.95
N ALA A 442 20.79 48.92 -13.13
CA ALA A 442 19.38 48.55 -13.22
C ALA A 442 19.10 47.18 -12.60
N VAL A 443 20.03 46.24 -12.74
CA VAL A 443 19.92 44.89 -12.15
C VAL A 443 20.06 44.93 -10.63
N ILE A 444 20.97 45.76 -10.12
CA ILE A 444 21.11 45.96 -8.67
C ILE A 444 19.87 46.63 -8.08
N ASP A 445 19.38 47.69 -8.72
CA ASP A 445 18.22 48.45 -8.24
C ASP A 445 16.95 47.58 -8.21
N ASP A 446 16.70 46.76 -9.24
CA ASP A 446 15.58 45.80 -9.26
C ASP A 446 15.72 44.72 -8.17
N LEU A 447 16.91 44.14 -7.99
CA LEU A 447 17.16 43.16 -6.93
C LEU A 447 16.90 43.76 -5.53
N MET A 448 17.46 44.94 -5.27
CA MET A 448 17.32 45.61 -3.97
C MET A 448 15.88 46.06 -3.71
N ALA A 449 15.20 46.60 -4.72
CA ALA A 449 13.78 46.95 -4.61
C ALA A 449 12.94 45.73 -4.20
N ARG A 450 13.17 44.58 -4.82
CA ARG A 450 12.44 43.34 -4.50
C ARG A 450 12.76 42.79 -3.13
N ASP A 451 14.03 42.75 -2.74
CA ASP A 451 14.43 42.31 -1.39
C ASP A 451 13.83 43.22 -0.30
N LEU A 452 13.58 44.49 -0.62
CA LEU A 452 12.89 45.46 0.23
C LEU A 452 11.36 45.45 0.09
N GLY A 453 10.80 44.69 -0.86
CA GLY A 453 9.36 44.62 -1.13
C GLY A 453 8.75 45.87 -1.76
N ILE A 454 9.55 46.63 -2.53
CA ILE A 454 9.20 47.91 -3.17
C ILE A 454 8.60 47.72 -4.56
#